data_AF-A0A6N8S4R0-F1
#
_entry.id   AF-A0A6N8S4R0-F1
#
_cell.length_a   1.000
_cell.length_b   1.000
_cell.length_c   1.000
_cell.angle_alpha   90.00
_cell.angle_beta   90.00
_cell.angle_gamma   90.00
#
_symmetry.space_group_name_H-M   'P 1'
#
loop_
_entity.id
_entity.type
_entity.pdbx_description
1 polymer ?
#
loop_
_entity_poly.entity_id
_entity_poly.type
_entity_poly.pdbx_seq_one_letter_code
_entity_poly.pdbx_strand_id
1 'polypeptide(L)'
;MAARDRYSRKLECAMCGNSGYAEVSEDDMPTRKNPDFTVDSLPRGFLTERPSKYPEKHMIRCRCGHVFKFQQKTVYAEGGEPRR
;
A
#
# COMPACT_ATOMS: atom_id res chain seq x y z
N MET A 1 9.64 -13.23 17.47
CA MET A 1 8.65 -12.18 17.14
C MET A 1 8.78 -11.90 15.66
N ALA A 2 7.72 -12.07 14.87
CA ALA A 2 7.73 -11.61 13.48
C ALA A 2 7.65 -10.09 13.49
N ALA A 3 8.65 -9.42 12.91
CA ALA A 3 8.57 -7.99 12.70
C ALA A 3 7.55 -7.79 11.58
N ARG A 4 6.35 -7.33 11.94
CA ARG A 4 5.44 -6.78 10.93
C ARG A 4 5.88 -5.35 10.68
N ASP A 5 6.35 -5.08 9.49
CA ASP A 5 6.67 -3.74 9.05
C ASP A 5 5.39 -2.99 8.76
N ARG A 6 5.22 -1.85 9.43
CA ARG A 6 4.13 -0.90 9.19
C ARG A 6 4.70 0.35 8.59
N TYR A 7 4.11 0.80 7.50
CA TYR A 7 4.58 2.00 6.81
C TYR A 7 3.47 2.65 5.99
N SER A 8 3.66 3.93 5.69
CA SER A 8 2.77 4.71 4.85
C SER A 8 3.18 4.61 3.38
N ARG A 9 2.24 4.38 2.47
CA ARG A 9 2.44 4.53 1.02
C ARG A 9 1.62 5.67 0.46
N LYS A 10 2.26 6.54 -0.33
CA LYS A 10 1.56 7.58 -1.09
C LYS A 10 0.82 6.95 -2.28
N LEU A 11 -0.48 7.21 -2.37
CA LEU A 11 -1.34 6.91 -3.50
C LEU A 11 -1.64 8.21 -4.27
N GLU A 12 -1.66 8.14 -5.60
CA GLU A 12 -2.02 9.29 -6.44
C GLU A 12 -2.69 8.82 -7.74
N CYS A 13 -3.96 9.14 -7.90
CA CYS A 13 -4.74 8.74 -9.05
C CYS A 13 -4.33 9.53 -10.30
N ALA A 14 -3.73 8.86 -11.28
CA ALA A 14 -3.29 9.48 -12.54
C ALA A 14 -4.44 10.13 -13.35
N MET A 15 -5.69 9.70 -13.15
CA MET A 15 -6.85 10.21 -13.91
C MET A 15 -7.45 11.50 -13.34
N CYS A 16 -7.37 11.74 -12.03
CA CYS A 16 -8.03 12.88 -11.39
C CYS A 16 -7.15 13.65 -10.41
N GLY A 17 -5.90 13.23 -10.22
CA GLY A 17 -4.95 13.88 -9.32
C GLY A 17 -5.23 13.68 -7.82
N ASN A 18 -6.31 12.96 -7.44
CA ASN A 18 -6.57 12.67 -6.04
C ASN A 18 -5.38 11.94 -5.43
N SER A 19 -4.91 12.35 -4.26
CA SER A 19 -3.75 11.75 -3.61
C SER A 19 -3.92 11.67 -2.10
N GLY A 20 -3.15 10.80 -1.47
CA GLY A 20 -3.14 10.65 -0.02
C GLY A 20 -2.22 9.51 0.41
N TYR A 21 -2.13 9.29 1.72
CA TYR A 21 -1.31 8.24 2.30
C TYR A 21 -2.20 7.10 2.78
N ALA A 22 -1.83 5.87 2.41
CA ALA A 22 -2.42 4.64 2.90
C ALA A 22 -1.48 4.02 3.93
N GLU A 23 -2.04 3.55 5.04
CA GLU A 23 -1.29 2.80 6.05
C GLU A 23 -1.36 1.32 5.68
N VAL A 24 -0.21 0.67 5.64
CA VAL A 24 -0.09 -0.75 5.31
C VAL A 24 0.80 -1.48 6.29
N SER A 25 0.54 -2.78 6.41
CA SER A 25 1.32 -3.71 7.21
C SER A 25 1.67 -4.93 6.37
N GLU A 26 2.94 -5.36 6.42
CA GLU A 26 3.40 -6.62 5.82
C GLU A 26 4.38 -7.35 6.76
N ASP A 27 4.55 -8.66 6.56
CA ASP A 27 5.49 -9.50 7.27
C ASP A 27 6.75 -9.65 6.41
N ASP A 28 7.87 -9.13 6.89
CA ASP A 28 9.15 -9.12 6.16
C ASP A 28 9.92 -10.44 6.26
N MET A 29 9.41 -11.42 7.02
CA MET A 29 10.12 -12.65 7.29
C MET A 29 10.48 -13.38 5.98
N PRO A 30 11.78 -13.56 5.67
CA PRO A 30 12.20 -14.14 4.40
C PRO A 30 11.80 -15.62 4.25
N THR A 31 11.42 -16.28 5.34
CA THR A 31 10.98 -17.68 5.36
C THR A 31 9.50 -17.85 5.03
N ARG A 32 8.71 -16.76 4.93
CA ARG A 32 7.29 -16.86 4.59
C ARG A 32 7.06 -17.00 3.09
N LYS A 33 6.00 -17.75 2.73
CA LYS A 33 5.54 -17.92 1.34
C LYS A 33 4.88 -16.67 0.75
N ASN A 34 4.43 -15.75 1.59
CA ASN A 34 3.80 -14.50 1.20
C ASN A 34 4.09 -13.40 2.24
N PRO A 35 4.10 -12.12 1.82
CA PRO A 35 4.37 -11.00 2.73
C PRO A 35 3.16 -10.67 3.62
N ASP A 36 2.07 -11.44 3.57
CA ASP A 36 0.85 -11.19 4.34
C ASP A 36 0.36 -9.73 4.29
N PHE A 37 0.50 -9.11 3.11
CA PHE A 37 0.23 -7.69 2.91
C PHE A 37 -1.22 -7.33 3.26
N THR A 38 -1.38 -6.25 4.02
CA THR A 38 -2.68 -5.72 4.46
C THR A 38 -2.68 -4.20 4.37
N VAL A 39 -3.83 -3.64 3.96
CA VAL A 39 -4.07 -2.20 3.98
C VAL A 39 -4.91 -1.90 5.22
N ASP A 40 -4.31 -1.22 6.18
CA ASP A 40 -4.93 -0.90 7.46
C ASP A 40 -5.85 0.32 7.34
N SER A 41 -5.45 1.29 6.52
CA SER A 41 -6.23 2.50 6.28
C SER A 41 -6.01 3.05 4.87
N LEU A 42 -7.09 3.53 4.24
CA LEU A 42 -7.05 4.19 2.94
C LEU A 42 -7.35 5.68 3.06
N PRO A 43 -6.70 6.53 2.24
CA PRO A 43 -7.03 7.95 2.17
C PRO A 43 -8.42 8.15 1.58
N ARG A 44 -9.02 9.32 1.88
CA ARG A 44 -10.38 9.63 1.42
C ARG A 44 -10.50 9.53 -0.10
N GLY A 45 -11.59 8.92 -0.56
CA GLY A 45 -11.84 8.75 -1.97
C GLY A 45 -11.07 7.59 -2.62
N PHE A 46 -10.41 6.74 -1.84
CA PHE A 46 -9.86 5.46 -2.29
C PHE A 46 -10.54 4.30 -1.57
N LEU A 47 -10.72 3.20 -2.28
CA LEU A 47 -11.35 1.97 -1.78
C LEU A 47 -10.58 0.76 -2.28
N THR A 48 -10.55 -0.32 -1.50
CA THR A 48 -10.01 -1.59 -1.97
C THR A 48 -10.97 -2.19 -3.00
N GLU A 49 -10.46 -2.41 -4.21
CA GLU A 49 -11.21 -3.06 -5.29
C GLU A 49 -11.02 -4.57 -5.23
N ARG A 50 -9.77 -5.02 -5.12
CA ARG A 50 -9.43 -6.44 -4.99
C ARG A 50 -8.33 -6.60 -3.94
N PRO A 51 -8.66 -7.18 -2.77
CA PRO A 51 -7.68 -7.44 -1.75
C PRO A 51 -6.73 -8.56 -2.19
N SER A 52 -5.47 -8.45 -1.78
CA SER A 52 -4.43 -9.45 -2.01
C SER A 52 -3.42 -9.39 -0.87
N LYS A 53 -2.83 -10.56 -0.56
CA LYS A 53 -1.69 -10.72 0.36
C LYS A 53 -0.35 -10.35 -0.27
N TYR A 54 -0.36 -9.96 -1.53
CA TYR A 54 0.78 -9.47 -2.29
C TYR A 54 0.48 -8.04 -2.77
N PRO A 55 1.33 -7.04 -2.46
CA PRO A 55 1.07 -5.64 -2.77
C PRO A 55 0.93 -5.40 -4.29
N GLU A 56 1.69 -6.10 -5.12
CA GLU A 56 1.65 -5.97 -6.58
C GLU A 56 0.37 -6.50 -7.23
N LYS A 57 -0.42 -7.29 -6.48
CA LYS A 57 -1.71 -7.84 -6.92
C LYS A 57 -2.90 -7.17 -6.22
N HIS A 58 -2.65 -6.29 -5.25
CA HIS A 58 -3.70 -5.55 -4.54
C HIS A 58 -4.19 -4.41 -5.43
N MET A 59 -5.50 -4.31 -5.65
CA MET A 59 -6.09 -3.29 -6.53
C MET A 59 -6.90 -2.28 -5.71
N ILE A 60 -6.73 -1.00 -6.05
CA ILE A 60 -7.44 0.13 -5.46
C ILE A 60 -8.30 0.80 -6.51
N ARG A 61 -9.50 1.22 -6.11
CA ARG A 61 -10.40 2.08 -6.88
C ARG A 61 -10.38 3.49 -6.30
N CYS A 62 -10.16 4.49 -7.15
CA CYS A 62 -10.40 5.88 -6.81
C CYS A 62 -11.89 6.23 -6.97
N ARG A 63 -12.38 7.23 -6.25
CA ARG A 63 -13.76 7.76 -6.35
C ARG A 63 -14.13 8.25 -7.76
N CYS A 64 -13.15 8.54 -8.61
CA CYS A 64 -13.39 8.89 -10.02
C CYS A 64 -13.69 7.66 -10.91
N GLY A 65 -13.66 6.45 -10.34
CA GLY A 65 -13.90 5.19 -11.06
C GLY A 65 -12.63 4.49 -11.56
N HIS A 66 -11.47 5.17 -11.55
CA HIS A 66 -10.22 4.57 -12.01
C HIS A 66 -9.73 3.48 -11.05
N VAL A 67 -9.41 2.31 -11.59
CA VAL A 67 -8.88 1.15 -10.85
C VAL A 67 -7.43 0.92 -11.24
N PHE A 68 -6.56 0.80 -10.26
CA PHE A 68 -5.12 0.63 -10.48
C PHE A 68 -4.49 -0.23 -9.38
N LYS A 69 -3.29 -0.75 -9.63
CA LYS A 69 -2.54 -1.56 -8.66
C LYS A 69 -2.08 -0.70 -7.48
N PHE A 70 -1.91 -1.30 -6.31
CA PHE A 70 -1.22 -0.75 -5.15
C PHE A 70 0.31 -0.67 -5.37
N GLN A 71 0.71 -0.17 -6.54
CA GLN A 71 2.09 0.04 -6.96
C GLN A 71 2.26 1.49 -7.33
N GLN A 72 2.25 2.36 -6.32
CA GLN A 72 2.71 3.72 -6.53
C GLN A 72 3.84 4.02 -5.57
N LYS A 73 4.86 4.69 -6.12
CA LYS A 73 6.21 4.85 -5.59
C LYS A 73 6.19 4.92 -4.07
N THR A 74 6.85 3.95 -3.43
CA THR A 74 7.18 4.03 -2.00
C THR A 74 7.94 5.33 -1.77
N VAL A 75 7.23 6.35 -1.31
CA VAL A 75 7.85 7.50 -0.67
C VAL A 75 7.94 7.08 0.78
N TYR A 76 9.12 6.67 1.22
CA TYR A 76 9.37 6.54 2.65
C TYR A 76 9.01 7.89 3.28
N ALA A 77 8.20 7.90 4.33
CA ALA A 77 7.98 9.11 5.10
C ALA A 77 9.35 9.70 5.48
N GLU A 78 9.53 11.02 5.35
CA GLU A 78 10.79 11.70 5.67
C GLU A 78 11.20 11.36 7.11
N GLY A 79 12.12 10.40 7.27
CA GLY A 79 12.54 9.85 8.57
C GLY A 79 12.57 8.32 8.70
N GLY A 80 12.08 7.55 7.71
CA GLY A 80 12.18 6.09 7.69
C GLY A 80 13.38 5.59 6.88
N GLU A 81 14.57 5.54 7.48
CA GLU A 81 15.76 4.98 6.81
C GLU A 81 15.55 3.51 6.39
N PRO A 82 15.91 3.13 5.16
CA PRO A 82 15.85 1.73 4.73
C PRO A 82 16.93 0.95 5.47
N ARG A 83 16.53 0.04 6.37
CA ARG A 83 17.47 -0.91 6.94
C ARG A 83 17.79 -1.95 5.87
N ARG A 84 19.05 -1.94 5.45
CA ARG A 84 19.65 -2.79 4.43
C ARG A 84 19.90 -4.21 4.95
#